data_AF-A0A931WTJ7-F1
#
_entry.id   AF-A0A931WTJ7-F1
#
_cell.length_a   1.000
_cell.length_b   1.000
_cell.length_c   1.000
_cell.angle_alpha   90.00
_cell.angle_beta   90.00
_cell.angle_gamma   90.00
#
_symmetry.space_group_name_H-M   'P 1'
#
loop_
_entity.id
_entity.type
_entity.pdbx_description
1 polymer ?
#
loop_
_entity_poly.entity_id
_entity_poly.type
_entity_poly.pdbx_seq_one_letter_code
_entity_poly.pdbx_strand_id
1 'polypeptide(L)'
;MINTAVDSFNVPKERAEEFIDVFVETLKDAELLEDLGGGKTRVLDATVPIEVRSGVGDDQIRKLSKGINVQATDSCFVMMPFAEPLGGYYASVYQPAIEKAKLKAVRADAEIFGTGKIIDQIWNGIHSARVLVAELTGRNPNVLYELGLAHALRKPVVLVSSNEEANILSALGNPEEAILFPEEKVN
;
A
#
# COMPACT_ATOMS: atom_id res chain seq x y z
N MET A 1 15.45 3.40 -31.22
CA MET A 1 14.83 2.93 -29.96
C MET A 1 14.90 1.42 -29.83
N ILE A 2 14.48 0.63 -30.84
CA ILE A 2 14.52 -0.85 -30.77
C ILE A 2 15.91 -1.39 -30.44
N ASN A 3 16.94 -1.02 -31.21
CA ASN A 3 18.31 -1.49 -30.95
C ASN A 3 18.79 -1.09 -29.55
N THR A 4 18.48 0.12 -29.09
CA THR A 4 18.82 0.56 -27.73
C THR A 4 18.09 -0.26 -26.64
N ALA A 5 16.80 -0.56 -26.84
CA ALA A 5 16.02 -1.39 -25.92
C ALA A 5 16.61 -2.81 -25.79
N VAL A 6 17.02 -3.39 -26.93
CA VAL A 6 17.62 -4.73 -26.96
C VAL A 6 19.04 -4.73 -26.41
N ASP A 7 19.91 -3.85 -26.94
CA ASP A 7 21.34 -3.90 -26.69
C ASP A 7 21.73 -3.29 -25.33
N SER A 8 20.98 -2.29 -24.85
CA SER A 8 21.31 -1.56 -23.61
C SER A 8 20.42 -1.94 -22.42
N PHE A 9 19.19 -2.36 -22.66
CA PHE A 9 18.21 -2.69 -21.60
C PHE A 9 17.79 -4.16 -21.58
N ASN A 10 18.39 -4.99 -22.45
CA ASN A 10 18.17 -6.43 -22.50
C ASN A 10 16.70 -6.82 -22.71
N VAL A 11 15.93 -5.99 -23.42
CA VAL A 11 14.56 -6.31 -23.83
C VAL A 11 14.61 -7.43 -24.88
N PRO A 12 13.82 -8.51 -24.74
CA PRO A 12 13.78 -9.58 -25.73
C PRO A 12 13.49 -9.04 -27.13
N LYS A 13 14.30 -9.41 -28.12
CA LYS A 13 14.25 -8.83 -29.47
C LYS A 13 12.88 -9.00 -30.13
N GLU A 14 12.24 -10.13 -29.89
CA GLU A 14 10.89 -10.48 -30.36
C GLU A 14 9.77 -9.65 -29.72
N ARG A 15 10.02 -8.99 -28.58
CA ARG A 15 9.04 -8.14 -27.88
C ARG A 15 9.41 -6.66 -27.86
N ALA A 16 10.58 -6.30 -28.39
CA ALA A 16 11.10 -4.94 -28.30
C ALA A 16 10.24 -3.91 -29.04
N GLU A 17 9.64 -4.31 -30.18
CA GLU A 17 8.72 -3.45 -30.94
C GLU A 17 7.41 -3.22 -30.15
N GLU A 18 6.75 -4.30 -29.70
CA GLU A 18 5.56 -4.25 -28.85
C GLU A 18 5.78 -3.41 -27.58
N PHE A 19 6.90 -3.61 -26.90
CA PHE A 19 7.26 -2.84 -25.71
C PHE A 19 7.38 -1.33 -26.00
N ILE A 20 8.04 -0.96 -27.09
CA ILE A 20 8.23 0.45 -27.45
C ILE A 20 6.90 1.10 -27.82
N ASP A 21 6.05 0.39 -28.57
CA ASP A 21 4.77 0.92 -28.99
C ASP A 21 3.86 1.19 -27.78
N VAL A 22 3.70 0.19 -26.89
CA VAL A 22 2.90 0.36 -25.66
C VAL A 22 3.47 1.46 -24.76
N PHE A 23 4.79 1.53 -24.62
CA PHE A 23 5.45 2.55 -23.80
C PHE A 23 5.23 3.96 -24.34
N VAL A 24 5.42 4.17 -25.65
CA VAL A 24 5.22 5.47 -26.29
C VAL A 24 3.76 5.87 -26.29
N GLU A 25 2.83 4.94 -26.53
CA GLU A 25 1.39 5.19 -26.44
C GLU A 25 0.99 5.61 -25.02
N THR A 26 1.47 4.91 -23.99
CA THR A 26 1.22 5.25 -22.58
C THR A 26 1.71 6.67 -22.23
N LEU A 27 2.90 7.05 -22.70
CA LEU A 27 3.43 8.40 -22.46
C LEU A 27 2.64 9.49 -23.20
N LYS A 28 2.09 9.18 -24.39
CA LYS A 28 1.19 10.09 -25.12
C LYS A 28 -0.12 10.27 -24.36
N ASP A 29 -0.74 9.19 -23.92
CA ASP A 29 -2.00 9.21 -23.17
C ASP A 29 -1.86 9.95 -21.84
N ALA A 30 -0.70 9.85 -21.20
CA ALA A 30 -0.37 10.58 -19.98
C ALA A 30 0.02 12.06 -20.22
N GLU A 31 -0.02 12.55 -21.47
CA GLU A 31 0.43 13.90 -21.86
C GLU A 31 1.88 14.20 -21.44
N LEU A 32 2.73 13.17 -21.36
CA LEU A 32 4.13 13.27 -20.93
C LEU A 32 5.12 13.44 -22.09
N LEU A 33 4.63 13.67 -23.32
CA LEU A 33 5.48 13.90 -24.48
C LEU A 33 5.28 15.30 -25.06
N GLU A 34 6.38 16.02 -25.25
CA GLU A 34 6.44 17.26 -26.00
C GLU A 34 6.98 16.98 -27.42
N ASP A 35 6.23 17.37 -28.45
CA ASP A 35 6.69 17.31 -29.83
C ASP A 35 7.66 18.47 -30.10
N LEU A 36 8.93 18.13 -30.33
CA LEU A 36 9.97 19.10 -30.68
C LEU A 36 10.02 19.40 -32.19
N GLY A 37 9.13 18.78 -32.98
CA GLY A 37 9.11 18.84 -34.43
C GLY A 37 10.12 17.89 -35.08
N GLY A 38 9.87 17.56 -36.37
CA GLY A 38 10.77 16.70 -37.15
C GLY A 38 10.79 15.23 -36.69
N GLY A 39 9.72 14.75 -36.05
CA GLY A 39 9.60 13.37 -35.55
C GLY A 39 10.36 13.11 -34.25
N LYS A 40 10.76 14.16 -33.53
CA LYS A 40 11.47 14.06 -32.25
C LYS A 40 10.53 14.46 -31.11
N THR A 41 10.34 13.56 -30.16
CA THR A 41 9.59 13.81 -28.93
C THR A 41 10.52 13.84 -27.73
N ARG A 42 10.19 14.67 -26.74
CA ARG A 42 10.88 14.74 -25.44
C ARG A 42 9.93 14.34 -24.33
N VAL A 43 10.40 13.52 -23.40
CA VAL A 43 9.64 13.18 -22.19
C VAL A 43 9.64 14.39 -21.25
N LEU A 44 8.46 14.79 -20.80
CA LEU A 44 8.27 15.83 -19.81
C LEU A 44 8.57 15.28 -18.41
N ASP A 45 9.23 16.10 -17.58
CA ASP A 45 9.54 15.73 -16.21
C ASP A 45 8.26 15.85 -15.35
N ALA A 46 7.71 14.70 -14.95
CA ALA A 46 6.53 14.63 -14.10
C ALA A 46 6.85 14.83 -12.60
N THR A 47 8.12 15.05 -12.24
CA THR A 47 8.53 15.19 -10.83
C THR A 47 8.28 16.61 -10.31
N VAL A 48 7.00 17.00 -10.20
CA VAL A 48 6.66 18.05 -9.24
C VAL A 48 6.83 17.43 -7.85
N PRO A 49 7.74 17.93 -7.00
CA PRO A 49 7.97 17.31 -5.70
C PRO A 49 6.69 17.39 -4.87
N ILE A 50 6.11 16.24 -4.53
CA ILE A 50 5.24 16.15 -3.36
C ILE A 50 6.18 16.42 -2.17
N GLU A 51 6.06 17.58 -1.52
CA GLU A 51 6.85 17.90 -0.33
C GLU A 51 6.63 16.81 0.72
N VAL A 52 7.60 15.90 0.81
CA VAL A 52 7.71 14.86 1.84
C VAL A 52 8.20 15.55 3.10
N ARG A 53 7.28 15.90 3.99
CA ARG A 53 7.64 16.25 5.37
C ARG A 53 7.84 14.96 6.16
N SER A 54 9.05 14.41 6.08
CA SER A 54 9.50 13.36 6.99
C SER A 54 9.70 13.97 8.38
N GLY A 55 8.89 13.55 9.35
CA GLY A 55 9.05 13.99 10.73
C GLY A 55 7.85 13.65 11.60
N VAL A 56 7.69 12.37 11.94
CA VAL A 56 6.90 11.99 13.11
C VAL A 56 7.88 11.34 14.09
N GLY A 57 8.38 12.15 15.01
CA GLY A 57 9.14 11.69 16.16
C GLY A 57 8.19 11.28 17.29
N ASP A 58 8.69 10.37 18.12
CA ASP A 58 8.07 9.70 19.27
C ASP A 58 7.30 10.63 20.23
N ASP A 59 7.69 11.92 20.29
CA ASP A 59 7.01 12.97 21.08
C ASP A 59 5.58 13.29 20.63
N GLN A 60 5.20 13.00 19.38
CA GLN A 60 3.82 13.21 18.92
C GLN A 60 2.87 12.11 19.38
N ILE A 61 3.31 10.85 19.52
CA ILE A 61 2.47 9.72 19.96
C ILE A 61 1.90 9.98 21.36
N ARG A 62 2.70 10.62 22.22
CA ARG A 62 2.29 11.06 23.56
C ARG A 62 1.34 12.26 23.59
N LYS A 63 1.33 13.08 22.53
CA LYS A 63 0.39 14.20 22.35
C LYS A 63 -0.91 13.78 21.65
N LEU A 64 -0.88 12.82 20.73
CA LEU A 64 -2.08 12.27 20.07
C LEU A 64 -3.00 11.53 21.07
N SER A 65 -2.42 10.81 22.03
CA SER A 65 -3.17 10.12 23.10
C SER A 65 -3.98 11.05 24.01
N LYS A 66 -3.64 12.34 24.09
CA LYS A 66 -4.39 13.35 24.86
C LYS A 66 -5.48 14.09 24.05
N GLY A 67 -5.57 13.89 22.73
CA GLY A 67 -6.43 14.69 21.86
C GLY A 67 -7.33 13.93 20.88
N ILE A 68 -7.22 12.60 20.77
CA ILE A 68 -8.09 11.84 19.88
C ILE A 68 -9.42 11.53 20.59
N ASN A 69 -10.45 12.32 20.29
CA ASN A 69 -11.83 11.95 20.58
C ASN A 69 -12.27 10.87 19.59
N VAL A 70 -12.23 9.59 19.99
CA VAL A 70 -12.75 8.47 19.19
C VAL A 70 -14.27 8.56 19.18
N GLN A 71 -14.86 8.81 18.01
CA GLN A 71 -16.31 8.77 17.85
C GLN A 71 -16.75 7.32 17.61
N ALA A 72 -17.96 6.97 18.06
CA ALA A 72 -18.51 5.62 17.87
C ALA A 72 -18.67 5.21 16.40
N THR A 73 -18.55 6.16 15.46
CA THR A 73 -18.59 5.95 14.01
C THR A 73 -17.22 5.73 13.37
N ASP A 74 -16.12 5.96 14.11
CA ASP A 74 -14.77 5.81 13.57
C ASP A 74 -14.48 4.33 13.30
N SER A 75 -13.93 4.04 12.11
CA SER A 75 -13.61 2.67 11.70
C SER A 75 -12.11 2.40 11.70
N CYS A 76 -11.77 1.11 11.90
CA CYS A 76 -10.46 0.56 11.64
C CYS A 76 -10.54 -0.39 10.45
N PHE A 77 -9.76 -0.13 9.40
CA PHE A 77 -9.72 -0.96 8.21
C PHE A 77 -8.54 -1.95 8.27
N VAL A 78 -8.83 -3.23 8.15
CA VAL A 78 -7.87 -4.33 8.29
C VAL A 78 -7.51 -4.87 6.91
N MET A 79 -6.25 -4.66 6.54
CA MET A 79 -5.61 -5.15 5.32
C MET A 79 -4.83 -6.41 5.70
N MET A 80 -5.27 -7.57 5.23
CA MET A 80 -4.67 -8.84 5.62
C MET A 80 -4.82 -9.93 4.56
N PRO A 81 -3.96 -10.97 4.59
CA PRO A 81 -4.17 -12.16 3.76
C PRO A 81 -5.45 -12.91 4.15
N PHE A 82 -6.19 -13.40 3.15
CA PHE A 82 -7.41 -14.19 3.37
C PHE A 82 -7.16 -15.67 3.68
N ALA A 83 -6.05 -16.19 3.16
CA ALA A 83 -5.75 -17.60 3.29
C ALA A 83 -5.37 -17.95 4.73
N GLU A 84 -5.74 -19.17 5.15
CA GLU A 84 -5.22 -19.75 6.38
C GLU A 84 -3.68 -19.84 6.33
N PRO A 85 -2.99 -19.70 7.49
CA PRO A 85 -3.55 -19.61 8.85
C PRO A 85 -4.02 -18.20 9.27
N LEU A 86 -3.79 -17.18 8.44
CA LEU A 86 -4.05 -15.79 8.82
C LEU A 86 -5.52 -15.40 8.66
N GLY A 87 -6.27 -16.06 7.77
CA GLY A 87 -7.69 -15.78 7.55
C GLY A 87 -8.53 -15.77 8.83
N GLY A 88 -8.26 -16.70 9.74
CA GLY A 88 -8.91 -16.80 11.05
C GLY A 88 -8.59 -15.64 12.02
N TYR A 89 -7.44 -14.96 11.87
CA TYR A 89 -6.99 -13.93 12.81
C TYR A 89 -7.92 -12.72 12.85
N TYR A 90 -8.66 -12.46 11.76
CA TYR A 90 -9.62 -11.37 11.75
C TYR A 90 -10.66 -11.52 12.87
N ALA A 91 -11.33 -12.66 12.92
CA ALA A 91 -12.41 -12.90 13.86
C ALA A 91 -11.88 -13.16 15.28
N SER A 92 -10.72 -13.82 15.39
CA SER A 92 -10.17 -14.21 16.70
C SER A 92 -9.33 -13.12 17.38
N VAL A 93 -8.69 -12.23 16.62
CA VAL A 93 -7.74 -11.24 17.14
C VAL A 93 -8.15 -9.81 16.77
N TYR A 94 -8.23 -9.50 15.48
CA TYR A 94 -8.34 -8.11 15.03
C TYR A 94 -9.68 -7.46 15.38
N GLN A 95 -10.78 -8.09 14.97
CA GLN A 95 -12.13 -7.59 15.24
C GLN A 95 -12.38 -7.34 16.73
N PRO A 96 -12.18 -8.32 17.64
CA PRO A 96 -12.45 -8.09 19.06
C PRO A 96 -11.54 -7.02 19.68
N ALA A 97 -10.27 -6.93 19.27
CA ALA A 97 -9.35 -5.89 19.75
C ALA A 97 -9.78 -4.48 19.31
N ILE A 98 -10.17 -4.33 18.04
CA ILE A 98 -10.62 -3.07 17.45
C ILE A 98 -11.94 -2.60 18.09
N GLU A 99 -12.91 -3.51 18.24
CA GLU A 99 -14.21 -3.19 18.84
C GLU A 99 -14.07 -2.81 20.32
N LYS A 100 -13.16 -3.46 21.05
CA LYS A 100 -12.81 -3.09 22.43
C LYS A 100 -12.19 -1.69 22.52
N ALA A 101 -11.51 -1.24 21.48
CA ALA A 101 -11.02 0.13 21.32
C ALA A 101 -12.12 1.13 20.88
N LYS A 102 -13.39 0.69 20.80
CA LYS A 102 -14.57 1.47 20.40
C LYS A 102 -14.54 1.95 18.95
N LEU A 103 -13.86 1.21 18.07
CA LEU A 103 -13.84 1.43 16.63
C LEU A 103 -14.68 0.37 15.93
N LYS A 104 -15.24 0.71 14.77
CA LYS A 104 -15.87 -0.26 13.87
C LYS A 104 -14.81 -1.01 13.09
N ALA A 105 -14.69 -2.32 13.31
CA ALA A 105 -13.80 -3.17 12.51
C ALA A 105 -14.37 -3.37 11.10
N VAL A 106 -13.52 -3.19 10.09
CA VAL A 106 -13.84 -3.44 8.68
C VAL A 106 -12.68 -4.22 8.08
N ARG A 107 -12.91 -5.46 7.64
CA ARG A 107 -11.93 -6.19 6.83
C ARG A 107 -12.04 -5.73 5.38
N ALA A 108 -10.93 -5.63 4.66
CA ALA A 108 -10.98 -5.91 3.23
C ALA A 108 -11.49 -7.35 3.10
N ASP A 109 -12.69 -7.62 2.58
CA ASP A 109 -13.17 -9.01 2.47
C ASP A 109 -12.63 -9.68 1.19
N ALA A 110 -13.04 -10.88 0.78
CA ALA A 110 -12.76 -11.47 -0.55
C ALA A 110 -14.04 -11.73 -1.37
N GLU A 111 -15.24 -11.62 -0.78
CA GLU A 111 -16.53 -11.82 -1.47
C GLU A 111 -17.16 -10.53 -2.04
N ILE A 112 -16.69 -9.35 -1.61
CA ILE A 112 -17.02 -8.04 -2.20
C ILE A 112 -16.38 -7.86 -3.62
N PHE A 113 -15.77 -8.92 -4.19
CA PHE A 113 -14.75 -8.91 -5.24
C PHE A 113 -15.34 -9.29 -6.60
N GLY A 114 -16.28 -8.47 -7.07
CA GLY A 114 -16.63 -8.42 -8.48
C GLY A 114 -15.50 -7.78 -9.29
N THR A 115 -15.12 -8.42 -10.41
CA THR A 115 -14.06 -7.99 -11.33
C THR A 115 -14.36 -6.60 -11.90
N GLY A 116 -13.89 -5.54 -11.25
CA GLY A 116 -13.94 -4.17 -11.76
C GLY A 116 -14.06 -3.05 -10.72
N LYS A 117 -14.48 -3.34 -9.48
CA LYS A 117 -14.68 -2.32 -8.41
C LYS A 117 -13.79 -2.51 -7.18
N ILE A 118 -12.85 -3.46 -7.24
CA ILE A 118 -12.02 -3.87 -6.10
C ILE A 118 -11.13 -2.71 -5.63
N ILE A 119 -10.47 -2.02 -6.56
CA ILE A 119 -9.59 -0.89 -6.25
C ILE A 119 -10.38 0.26 -5.62
N ASP A 120 -11.57 0.58 -6.13
CA ASP A 120 -12.41 1.65 -5.58
C ASP A 120 -12.86 1.34 -4.14
N GLN A 121 -13.18 0.08 -3.85
CA GLN A 121 -13.58 -0.33 -2.51
C GLN A 121 -12.42 -0.29 -1.52
N ILE A 122 -11.24 -0.77 -1.94
CA ILE A 122 -10.00 -0.67 -1.16
C ILE A 122 -9.70 0.80 -0.89
N TRP A 123 -9.73 1.64 -1.94
CA TRP A 123 -9.51 3.07 -1.84
C TRP A 123 -10.49 3.73 -0.85
N ASN A 124 -11.78 3.44 -0.97
CA ASN A 124 -12.80 3.97 -0.07
C ASN A 124 -12.63 3.46 1.37
N GLY A 125 -12.27 2.19 1.55
CA GLY A 125 -11.96 1.60 2.85
C GLY A 125 -10.80 2.32 3.53
N ILE A 126 -9.67 2.44 2.82
CA ILE A 126 -8.48 3.15 3.30
C ILE A 126 -8.78 4.62 3.58
N HIS A 127 -9.48 5.30 2.67
CA HIS A 127 -9.77 6.72 2.77
C HIS A 127 -10.68 7.03 3.96
N SER A 128 -11.77 6.26 4.12
CA SER A 128 -12.79 6.48 5.17
C SER A 128 -12.36 6.03 6.56
N ALA A 129 -11.41 5.08 6.67
CA ALA A 129 -10.96 4.56 7.96
C ALA A 129 -10.24 5.62 8.80
N ARG A 130 -10.45 5.62 10.11
CA ARG A 130 -9.69 6.50 11.00
C ARG A 130 -8.26 5.99 11.22
N VAL A 131 -8.11 4.68 11.29
CA VAL A 131 -6.84 3.96 11.47
C VAL A 131 -6.88 2.68 10.65
N LEU A 132 -5.72 2.16 10.29
CA LEU A 132 -5.59 0.91 9.57
C LEU A 132 -4.74 -0.09 10.34
N VAL A 133 -4.96 -1.37 10.09
CA VAL A 133 -4.07 -2.47 10.48
C VAL A 133 -3.60 -3.15 9.21
N ALA A 134 -2.29 -3.38 9.10
CA ALA A 134 -1.67 -4.09 7.98
C ALA A 134 -0.99 -5.36 8.49
N GLU A 135 -1.50 -6.52 8.09
CA GLU A 135 -0.88 -7.83 8.37
C GLU A 135 0.11 -8.18 7.24
N LEU A 136 1.39 -8.01 7.53
CA LEU A 136 2.50 -8.14 6.59
C LEU A 136 3.17 -9.51 6.63
N THR A 137 2.69 -10.42 7.47
CA THR A 137 3.16 -11.80 7.52
C THR A 137 3.13 -12.44 6.12
N GLY A 138 4.24 -13.05 5.72
CA GLY A 138 4.36 -13.70 4.41
C GLY A 138 4.43 -12.73 3.20
N ARG A 139 4.49 -11.41 3.42
CA ARG A 139 4.75 -10.39 2.37
C ARG A 139 3.69 -10.39 1.27
N ASN A 140 2.41 -10.50 1.64
CA ASN A 140 1.34 -10.55 0.66
C ASN A 140 1.34 -9.29 -0.24
N PRO A 141 1.45 -9.44 -1.58
CA PRO A 141 1.61 -8.31 -2.48
C PRO A 141 0.39 -7.37 -2.50
N ASN A 142 -0.81 -7.88 -2.24
CA ASN A 142 -2.01 -7.05 -2.16
C ASN A 142 -1.96 -6.15 -0.92
N VAL A 143 -1.61 -6.71 0.23
CA VAL A 143 -1.47 -5.93 1.47
C VAL A 143 -0.35 -4.89 1.35
N LEU A 144 0.75 -5.22 0.67
CA LEU A 144 1.83 -4.26 0.39
C LEU A 144 1.39 -3.12 -0.53
N TYR A 145 0.57 -3.41 -1.55
CA TYR A 145 -0.01 -2.40 -2.42
C TYR A 145 -0.97 -1.49 -1.65
N GLU A 146 -1.87 -2.06 -0.84
CA GLU A 146 -2.81 -1.32 0.01
C GLU A 146 -2.08 -0.43 1.04
N LEU A 147 -1.01 -0.95 1.64
CA LEU A 147 -0.13 -0.18 2.53
C LEU A 147 0.50 1.02 1.81
N GLY A 148 0.96 0.84 0.57
CA GLY A 148 1.47 1.93 -0.26
C GLY A 148 0.43 3.04 -0.49
N LEU A 149 -0.82 2.67 -0.77
CA LEU A 149 -1.93 3.63 -0.90
C LEU A 149 -2.21 4.35 0.43
N ALA A 150 -2.21 3.63 1.55
CA ALA A 150 -2.39 4.21 2.87
C ALA A 150 -1.29 5.22 3.22
N HIS A 151 -0.03 4.94 2.87
CA HIS A 151 1.10 5.85 3.03
C HIS A 151 0.97 7.11 2.14
N ALA A 152 0.59 6.94 0.88
CA ALA A 152 0.35 8.07 -0.02
C ALA A 152 -0.74 9.01 0.53
N LEU A 153 -1.75 8.45 1.19
CA LEU A 153 -2.82 9.18 1.87
C LEU A 153 -2.49 9.64 3.30
N ARG A 154 -1.27 9.38 3.79
CA ARG A 154 -0.79 9.69 5.16
C ARG A 154 -1.74 9.17 6.25
N LYS A 155 -2.35 8.00 6.03
CA LYS A 155 -3.22 7.37 7.01
C LYS A 155 -2.37 6.76 8.13
N PRO A 156 -2.84 6.80 9.39
CA PRO A 156 -2.16 6.08 10.47
C PRO A 156 -2.40 4.57 10.29
N VAL A 157 -1.31 3.78 10.29
CA VAL A 157 -1.34 2.33 10.08
C VAL A 157 -0.58 1.64 11.20
N VAL A 158 -1.19 0.62 11.81
CA VAL A 158 -0.53 -0.32 12.71
C VAL A 158 0.01 -1.48 11.87
N LEU A 159 1.33 -1.67 11.90
CA LEU A 159 2.00 -2.74 11.16
C LEU A 159 2.11 -3.98 12.03
N VAL A 160 1.69 -5.12 11.50
CA VAL A 160 1.71 -6.43 12.15
C VAL A 160 2.49 -7.41 11.28
N SER A 161 3.35 -8.23 11.89
CA SER A 161 4.08 -9.30 11.21
C SER A 161 4.50 -10.36 12.22
N SER A 162 4.45 -11.65 11.84
CA SER A 162 5.04 -12.75 12.63
C SER A 162 6.53 -12.96 12.37
N ASN A 163 7.05 -12.40 11.28
CA ASN A 163 8.44 -12.60 10.89
C ASN A 163 9.29 -11.44 11.42
N GLU A 164 10.34 -11.77 12.19
CA GLU A 164 11.40 -10.88 12.67
C GLU A 164 12.27 -10.28 11.54
N GLU A 165 11.96 -10.51 10.27
CA GLU A 165 12.65 -9.89 9.15
C GLU A 165 12.33 -8.38 9.10
N ALA A 166 13.03 -7.66 9.97
CA ALA A 166 13.08 -6.21 10.13
C ALA A 166 13.40 -5.45 8.83
N ASN A 167 13.67 -6.15 7.72
CA ASN A 167 13.98 -5.57 6.42
C ASN A 167 12.76 -4.98 5.70
N ILE A 168 11.55 -5.53 5.87
CA ILE A 168 10.35 -4.89 5.29
C ILE A 168 9.94 -3.68 6.11
N LEU A 169 9.94 -3.83 7.44
CA LEU A 169 9.53 -2.77 8.34
C LEU A 169 10.49 -1.59 8.30
N SER A 170 11.79 -1.81 8.07
CA SER A 170 12.76 -0.73 7.83
C SER A 170 12.65 -0.08 6.44
N ALA A 171 12.14 -0.79 5.43
CA ALA A 171 11.96 -0.24 4.08
C ALA A 171 10.63 0.50 3.90
N LEU A 172 9.59 0.11 4.64
CA LEU A 172 8.23 0.62 4.50
C LEU A 172 7.77 1.49 5.68
N GLY A 173 8.50 1.53 6.78
CA GLY A 173 8.13 2.29 7.97
C GLY A 173 9.27 2.45 8.96
N ASN A 174 8.93 2.83 10.19
CA ASN A 174 9.87 2.85 11.29
C ASN A 174 9.79 1.48 11.99
N PRO A 175 10.85 0.64 11.98
CA PRO A 175 10.78 -0.74 12.44
C PRO A 175 10.43 -0.87 13.94
N GLU A 176 10.64 0.19 14.72
CA GLU A 176 10.27 0.27 16.14
C GLU A 176 8.75 0.40 16.39
N GLU A 177 7.95 0.77 15.38
CA GLU A 177 6.49 0.95 15.51
C GLU A 177 5.69 -0.32 15.13
N ALA A 178 6.37 -1.37 14.69
CA ALA A 178 5.75 -2.62 14.29
C ALA A 178 5.47 -3.53 15.49
N ILE A 179 4.27 -4.11 15.53
CA ILE A 179 3.91 -5.10 16.54
C ILE A 179 4.27 -6.48 15.99
N LEU A 180 5.33 -7.07 16.54
CA LEU A 180 5.69 -8.46 16.27
C LEU A 180 4.79 -9.37 17.09
N PHE A 181 4.00 -10.19 16.41
CA PHE A 181 3.31 -11.29 17.07
C PHE A 181 4.25 -12.49 17.06
N PRO A 182 4.51 -13.14 18.22
CA PRO A 182 5.24 -14.40 18.20
C PRO A 182 4.46 -15.41 17.35
N GLU A 183 5.18 -16.26 16.59
CA GLU A 183 4.59 -17.45 15.99
C GLU A 183 4.10 -18.37 17.13
N GLU A 184 2.89 -18.16 17.64
CA GLU A 184 2.27 -19.11 18.55
C GLU A 184 1.87 -20.35 17.75
N LYS A 185 2.43 -21.49 18.18
CA LYS A 185 2.13 -22.83 17.66
C LYS A 185 0.62 -23.00 17.53
N VAL A 186 0.15 -22.96 16.29
CA VAL A 186 -1.18 -23.44 15.92
C VAL A 186 -1.22 -24.92 16.33
N ASN A 187 -1.91 -25.22 17.43
CA ASN A 187 -2.32 -26.59 17.76
C ASN A 187 -3.57 -26.94 16.96
#